data_AF-A0A0N0DAC0-F1
#
_entry.id   AF-A0A0N0DAC0-F1
#
_cell.length_a   1.000
_cell.length_b   1.000
_cell.length_c   1.000
_cell.angle_alpha   90.00
_cell.angle_beta   90.00
_cell.angle_gamma   90.00
#
_symmetry.space_group_name_H-M   'P 1'
#
loop_
_entity.id
_entity.type
_entity.pdbx_description
1 polymer ?
#
loop_
_entity_poly.entity_id
_entity_poly.type
_entity_poly.pdbx_seq_one_letter_code
_entity_poly.pdbx_strand_id
1 'polypeptide(L)'
;MTYRCTKNTAMGSTSSYTKKVQDGCAGEVVNTSTRFYKSEYFPFYKSHSQSNKQVQEAEAKDIRPFWKRWPVVGTVVLLSLGLVFNIWAWWPEPEQPPDPVKPPQPVQAQLPDGTPTVDTAETKAKKKKKASGFGPLEDYDFYITGYAKQIAYAKRLKYAAELDRDLTFYKIYIDVYDGRDKLFSFDHLDLVKIGYQFEVLSDCVYRVTWEETERIFTCGQREKPSDILQQNMPVHI
;
A
#
# COMPACT_ATOMS: atom_id res chain seq x y z
N MET A 1 15.80 -26.63 -22.62
CA MET A 1 15.82 -26.91 -21.16
C MET A 1 17.14 -26.46 -20.54
N THR A 2 17.11 -25.44 -19.69
CA THR A 2 18.26 -24.90 -18.94
C THR A 2 17.95 -24.89 -17.44
N TYR A 3 18.97 -25.09 -16.60
CA TYR A 3 18.82 -25.05 -15.15
C TYR A 3 19.47 -23.80 -14.60
N ARG A 4 18.68 -22.97 -13.91
CA ARG A 4 19.17 -21.79 -13.18
C ARG A 4 19.11 -22.07 -11.69
N CYS A 5 20.29 -22.17 -11.07
CA CYS A 5 20.44 -22.34 -9.63
C CYS A 5 20.80 -21.02 -8.97
N THR A 6 19.98 -20.58 -8.02
CA THR A 6 20.20 -19.35 -7.25
C THR A 6 20.39 -19.71 -5.78
N LYS A 7 21.47 -19.22 -5.15
CA LYS A 7 21.68 -19.40 -3.70
C LYS A 7 20.61 -18.65 -2.91
N ASN A 8 20.09 -19.25 -1.85
CA ASN A 8 19.05 -18.63 -1.02
C ASN A 8 19.61 -17.72 0.08
N THR A 9 20.86 -17.27 -0.07
CA THR A 9 21.52 -16.37 0.90
C THR A 9 20.72 -15.07 1.10
N ALA A 10 20.14 -14.52 0.04
CA ALA A 10 19.27 -13.34 0.11
C ALA A 10 17.95 -13.60 0.86
N MET A 11 17.50 -14.84 0.90
CA MET A 11 16.34 -15.30 1.66
C MET A 11 16.71 -15.63 3.12
N GLY A 12 17.99 -15.47 3.50
CA GLY A 12 18.50 -15.77 4.84
C GLY A 12 18.82 -17.25 5.09
N SER A 13 18.92 -18.07 4.04
CA SER A 13 19.31 -19.49 4.15
C SER A 13 20.69 -19.74 3.55
N THR A 14 21.58 -20.35 4.33
CA THR A 14 22.93 -20.77 3.90
C THR A 14 22.96 -22.23 3.46
N SER A 15 21.96 -23.03 3.83
CA SER A 15 21.88 -24.48 3.58
C SER A 15 21.04 -24.85 2.35
N SER A 16 20.47 -23.89 1.62
CA SER A 16 19.59 -24.18 0.48
C SER A 16 19.85 -23.31 -0.75
N TYR A 17 19.39 -23.81 -1.89
CA TYR A 17 19.35 -23.09 -3.17
C TYR A 17 18.02 -23.37 -3.88
N THR A 18 17.61 -22.41 -4.70
CA THR A 18 16.43 -22.55 -5.57
C THR A 18 16.89 -22.97 -6.95
N LYS A 19 16.40 -24.13 -7.42
CA LYS A 19 16.59 -24.63 -8.79
C LYS A 19 15.37 -24.29 -9.62
N LYS A 20 15.57 -23.42 -10.61
CA LYS A 20 14.60 -23.08 -11.63
C LYS A 20 14.93 -23.83 -12.91
N VAL A 21 13.90 -24.38 -13.53
CA VAL A 21 13.95 -25.12 -14.77
C VAL A 21 13.32 -24.24 -15.84
N GLN A 22 14.10 -23.83 -16.83
CA GLN A 22 13.70 -22.86 -17.85
C GLN A 22 13.67 -23.49 -19.24
N ASP A 23 12.74 -23.06 -20.09
CA ASP A 23 12.72 -23.54 -21.47
C ASP A 23 13.63 -22.71 -22.38
N GLY A 24 14.92 -23.05 -22.36
CA GLY A 24 15.94 -22.33 -23.14
C GLY A 24 16.58 -21.18 -22.35
N CYS A 25 17.40 -20.36 -23.01
CA CYS A 25 18.19 -19.33 -22.32
C CYS A 25 17.38 -18.09 -21.90
N ALA A 26 16.36 -17.73 -22.68
CA ALA A 26 15.48 -16.59 -22.43
C ALA A 26 14.01 -16.99 -22.19
N GLY A 27 13.72 -18.30 -22.10
CA GLY A 27 12.37 -18.78 -21.94
C GLY A 27 11.85 -18.72 -20.51
N GLU A 28 10.56 -19.05 -20.38
CA GLU A 28 9.84 -19.03 -19.13
C GLU A 28 10.31 -20.12 -18.15
N VAL A 29 10.10 -19.89 -16.86
CA VAL A 29 10.39 -20.86 -15.80
C VAL A 29 9.26 -21.88 -15.73
N VAL A 30 9.52 -23.09 -16.22
CA VAL A 30 8.59 -24.22 -16.23
C VAL A 30 8.41 -24.84 -14.84
N ASN A 31 9.48 -24.87 -14.03
CA ASN A 31 9.42 -25.46 -12.68
C ASN A 31 10.40 -24.76 -11.72
N THR A 32 9.96 -24.53 -10.48
CA THR A 32 10.80 -24.02 -9.40
C THR A 32 10.78 -25.00 -8.23
N SER A 33 11.97 -25.44 -7.80
CA SER A 33 12.12 -26.33 -6.65
C SER A 33 13.22 -25.83 -5.72
N THR A 34 12.98 -25.88 -4.41
CA THR A 34 14.03 -25.60 -3.40
C THR A 34 14.74 -26.89 -3.04
N ARG A 35 16.07 -26.85 -2.99
CA ARG A 35 16.91 -27.99 -2.62
C ARG A 35 17.88 -27.59 -1.53
N PHE A 36 18.14 -28.52 -0.62
CA PHE A 36 19.16 -28.36 0.40
C PHE A 36 20.50 -28.84 -0.11
N TYR A 37 21.56 -28.16 0.32
CA TYR A 37 22.89 -28.68 0.13
C TYR A 37 23.08 -29.93 0.99
N LYS A 38 23.77 -30.90 0.40
CA LYS A 38 24.15 -32.13 1.05
C LYS A 38 25.54 -31.93 1.65
N SER A 39 25.61 -31.81 2.97
CA SER A 39 26.85 -31.44 3.66
C SER A 39 27.93 -32.51 3.51
N GLU A 40 27.54 -33.74 3.18
CA GLU A 40 28.43 -34.87 2.93
C GLU A 40 29.41 -34.61 1.77
N TYR A 41 29.05 -33.74 0.81
CA TYR A 41 29.90 -33.46 -0.34
C TYR A 41 30.85 -32.28 -0.14
N PHE A 42 30.60 -31.40 0.84
CA PHE A 42 31.40 -30.19 1.05
C PHE A 42 32.86 -30.44 1.44
N PRO A 43 33.23 -31.47 2.23
CA PRO A 43 34.63 -31.74 2.55
C PRO A 43 35.50 -32.05 1.33
N PHE A 44 34.89 -32.51 0.23
CA PHE A 44 35.58 -32.80 -1.02
C PHE A 44 35.76 -31.55 -1.91
N TYR A 45 35.04 -30.47 -1.62
CA TYR A 45 35.16 -29.20 -2.34
C TYR A 45 36.26 -28.34 -1.70
N LYS A 46 37.48 -28.44 -2.23
CA LYS A 46 38.66 -27.71 -1.78
C LYS A 46 39.10 -26.72 -2.85
N SER A 47 39.49 -25.50 -2.46
CA SER A 47 40.07 -24.54 -3.41
C SER A 47 41.56 -24.77 -3.53
N HIS A 48 42.03 -25.03 -4.75
CA HIS A 48 43.47 -25.18 -5.02
C HIS A 48 44.24 -23.85 -4.99
N SER A 49 43.55 -22.72 -4.83
CA SER A 49 44.11 -21.37 -4.96
C SER A 49 44.25 -20.57 -3.65
N GLN A 50 43.63 -20.99 -2.53
CA GLN A 50 43.64 -20.20 -1.30
C GLN A 50 44.07 -20.96 -0.04
N SER A 51 43.78 -22.27 0.08
CA SER A 51 44.39 -23.19 1.07
C SER A 51 43.82 -24.60 0.91
N ASN A 52 44.51 -25.63 1.42
CA ASN A 52 44.00 -27.01 1.49
C ASN A 52 42.82 -27.21 2.49
N LYS A 53 42.25 -26.14 3.04
CA LYS A 53 41.13 -26.19 3.98
C LYS A 53 39.79 -26.18 3.21
N GLN A 54 38.77 -26.73 3.85
CA GLN A 54 37.40 -26.71 3.34
C GLN A 54 36.98 -25.26 3.06
N VAL A 55 36.52 -25.00 1.83
CA VAL A 55 36.08 -23.67 1.40
C VAL A 55 34.78 -23.34 2.13
N GLN A 56 34.85 -22.46 3.12
CA GLN A 56 33.63 -21.80 3.61
C GLN A 56 33.21 -20.80 2.54
N GLU A 57 32.07 -21.07 1.90
CA GLU A 57 31.52 -20.16 0.92
C GLU A 57 31.25 -18.80 1.57
N ALA A 58 31.62 -17.70 0.90
CA ALA A 58 31.43 -16.36 1.43
C ALA A 58 29.96 -16.12 1.79
N GLU A 59 29.67 -16.02 3.09
CA GLU A 59 28.34 -15.67 3.57
C GLU A 59 28.09 -14.17 3.32
N ALA A 60 26.86 -13.82 2.91
CA ALA A 60 26.48 -12.42 2.76
C ALA A 60 26.31 -11.79 4.15
N LYS A 61 27.40 -11.20 4.66
CA LYS A 61 27.44 -10.54 5.98
C LYS A 61 26.39 -9.43 6.17
N ASP A 62 25.91 -8.85 5.08
CA ASP A 62 24.96 -7.73 5.08
C ASP A 62 23.48 -8.16 5.16
N ILE A 63 23.19 -9.46 5.13
CA ILE A 63 21.80 -9.95 5.06
C ILE A 63 21.35 -10.37 6.46
N ARG A 64 20.60 -9.49 7.13
CA ARG A 64 19.99 -9.78 8.43
C ARG A 64 18.70 -10.60 8.26
N PRO A 65 18.50 -11.70 9.01
CA PRO A 65 17.22 -12.42 9.05
C PRO A 65 16.07 -11.48 9.38
N PHE A 66 14.90 -11.70 8.80
CA PHE A 66 13.79 -10.77 8.94
C PHE A 66 13.36 -10.57 10.41
N TRP A 67 13.42 -11.62 11.24
CA TRP A 67 13.12 -11.58 12.68
C TRP A 67 14.05 -10.66 13.48
N LYS A 68 15.27 -10.39 12.99
CA LYS A 68 16.23 -9.48 13.63
C LYS A 68 16.08 -8.03 13.18
N ARG A 69 15.10 -7.72 12.33
CA ARG A 69 14.85 -6.35 11.87
C ARG A 69 14.13 -5.56 12.96
N TRP A 70 14.51 -4.30 13.12
CA TRP A 70 13.95 -3.39 14.13
C TRP A 70 12.41 -3.33 14.17
N PRO A 71 11.66 -3.28 13.04
CA PRO A 71 10.20 -3.28 13.13
C PRO A 71 9.64 -4.57 13.74
N VAL A 72 10.20 -5.73 13.44
CA VAL A 72 9.74 -7.01 14.00
C VAL A 72 10.01 -7.06 15.50
N VAL A 73 11.21 -6.65 15.92
CA VAL A 73 11.56 -6.56 17.35
C VAL A 73 10.67 -5.54 18.06
N GLY A 74 10.44 -4.38 17.45
CA GLY A 74 9.56 -3.33 17.98
C GLY A 74 8.12 -3.79 18.14
N THR A 75 7.57 -4.52 17.18
CA THR A 75 6.23 -5.11 17.28
C THR A 75 6.13 -6.11 18.43
N VAL A 76 7.13 -6.99 18.60
CA VAL A 76 7.14 -7.97 19.70
C VAL A 76 7.17 -7.26 21.06
N VAL A 77 7.99 -6.21 21.20
CA VAL A 77 8.06 -5.41 22.43
C VAL A 77 6.77 -4.64 22.69
N LEU A 78 6.18 -4.02 21.66
CA LEU A 78 4.95 -3.25 21.83
C LEU A 78 3.77 -4.17 22.17
N LEU A 79 3.65 -5.33 21.53
CA LEU A 79 2.62 -6.31 21.85
C LEU A 79 2.78 -6.89 23.25
N SER A 80 4.02 -7.17 23.70
CA SER A 80 4.24 -7.68 25.06
C SER A 80 3.89 -6.63 26.11
N LEU A 81 4.32 -5.38 25.94
CA LEU A 81 3.98 -4.28 26.84
C LEU A 81 2.48 -3.94 26.80
N GLY A 82 1.89 -3.92 25.61
CA GLY A 82 0.46 -3.68 25.42
C GLY A 82 -0.41 -4.74 26.10
N LEU A 83 0.02 -6.01 26.06
CA LEU A 83 -0.67 -7.11 26.72
C LEU A 83 -0.62 -6.96 28.25
N VAL A 84 0.55 -6.65 28.82
CA VAL A 84 0.69 -6.39 30.27
C VAL A 84 -0.16 -5.19 30.71
N PHE A 85 -0.12 -4.10 29.94
CA PHE A 85 -0.93 -2.92 30.21
C PHE A 85 -2.43 -3.21 30.14
N ASN A 86 -2.86 -4.00 29.15
CA ASN A 86 -4.26 -4.39 29.00
C ASN A 86 -4.76 -5.23 30.18
N ILE A 87 -3.94 -6.20 30.64
CA ILE A 87 -4.24 -6.99 31.84
C ILE A 87 -4.35 -6.10 33.08
N TRP A 88 -3.43 -5.16 33.27
CA TRP A 88 -3.47 -4.24 34.41
C TRP A 88 -4.69 -3.32 34.38
N ALA A 89 -5.00 -2.72 33.23
CA ALA A 89 -6.10 -1.76 33.08
C ALA A 89 -7.49 -2.39 33.23
N TRP A 90 -7.63 -3.68 32.90
CA TRP A 90 -8.88 -4.42 33.03
C TRP A 90 -8.88 -5.40 34.22
N TRP A 91 -7.92 -5.32 35.14
CA TRP A 91 -7.93 -6.13 36.34
C TRP A 91 -9.04 -5.65 37.29
N PRO A 92 -10.00 -6.51 37.69
CA PRO A 92 -11.07 -6.10 38.57
C PRO A 92 -10.53 -5.77 39.97
N GLU A 93 -10.89 -4.60 40.47
CA GLU A 93 -10.68 -4.21 41.87
C GLU A 93 -11.52 -5.13 42.78
N PRO A 94 -10.98 -5.64 43.90
CA PRO A 94 -11.76 -6.43 44.84
C PRO A 94 -12.90 -5.58 45.45
N GLU A 95 -14.13 -6.12 45.41
CA GLU A 95 -15.32 -5.47 45.97
C GLU A 95 -15.13 -5.16 47.46
N GLN A 96 -15.17 -3.88 47.83
CA GLN A 96 -15.31 -3.46 49.22
C GLN A 96 -16.75 -3.73 49.68
N PRO A 97 -16.98 -4.29 50.89
CA PRO A 97 -18.33 -4.58 51.36
C PRO A 97 -19.14 -3.28 51.54
N PRO A 98 -20.44 -3.27 51.18
CA PRO A 98 -21.25 -2.06 51.16
C PRO A 98 -21.67 -1.60 52.56
N ASP A 99 -21.51 -0.29 52.83
CA ASP A 99 -22.14 0.39 53.96
C ASP A 99 -23.68 0.46 53.77
N PRO A 100 -24.50 0.27 54.83
CA PRO A 100 -25.95 0.16 54.69
C PRO A 100 -26.63 1.54 54.52
N VAL A 101 -27.26 1.77 53.36
CA VAL A 101 -28.08 2.96 53.07
C VAL A 101 -29.59 2.64 53.20
N LYS A 102 -30.31 3.51 53.93
CA LYS A 102 -31.76 3.46 54.20
C LYS A 102 -32.63 3.72 52.94
N PRO A 103 -33.86 3.18 52.86
CA PRO A 103 -34.72 3.20 51.67
C PRO A 103 -35.37 4.56 51.31
N PRO A 104 -35.84 4.73 50.05
CA PRO A 104 -36.04 6.01 49.38
C PRO A 104 -37.46 6.59 49.47
N GLN A 105 -37.58 7.92 49.37
CA GLN A 105 -38.85 8.66 49.23
C GLN A 105 -39.14 9.03 47.76
N PRO A 106 -40.42 9.22 47.38
CA PRO A 106 -40.90 9.11 46.01
C PRO A 106 -40.76 10.40 45.17
N VAL A 107 -40.54 10.18 43.88
CA VAL A 107 -40.46 11.17 42.79
C VAL A 107 -41.86 11.65 42.40
N GLN A 108 -42.03 12.97 42.23
CA GLN A 108 -43.12 13.57 41.44
C GLN A 108 -42.56 14.23 40.18
N ALA A 109 -43.22 13.97 39.06
CA ALA A 109 -42.87 14.43 37.73
C ALA A 109 -43.64 15.71 37.35
N GLN A 110 -42.97 16.66 36.67
CA GLN A 110 -43.59 17.67 35.81
C GLN A 110 -42.69 17.94 34.58
N LEU A 111 -43.35 18.10 33.43
CA LEU A 111 -42.81 18.34 32.07
C LEU A 111 -43.09 19.82 31.67
N PRO A 112 -42.68 20.30 30.47
CA PRO A 112 -41.51 21.13 30.18
C PRO A 112 -41.87 22.58 29.79
N ASP A 113 -40.92 23.50 29.78
CA ASP A 113 -41.10 24.78 29.07
C ASP A 113 -39.77 25.41 28.61
N GLY A 114 -39.75 25.92 27.38
CA GLY A 114 -38.87 27.00 26.92
C GLY A 114 -37.47 26.67 26.34
N THR A 115 -37.34 26.70 25.01
CA THR A 115 -36.17 27.24 24.26
C THR A 115 -35.95 28.74 24.58
N PRO A 116 -34.77 29.39 24.38
CA PRO A 116 -33.77 29.23 23.29
C PRO A 116 -32.29 29.21 23.80
N THR A 117 -31.25 28.97 23.00
CA THR A 117 -30.49 30.02 22.28
C THR A 117 -29.38 29.36 21.47
N VAL A 118 -29.24 29.86 20.23
CA VAL A 118 -28.21 29.55 19.24
C VAL A 118 -27.00 30.44 19.51
N ASP A 119 -25.83 29.85 19.72
CA ASP A 119 -24.56 30.58 19.60
C ASP A 119 -23.84 30.17 18.32
N THR A 120 -23.63 31.17 17.47
CA THR A 120 -22.96 31.11 16.18
C THR A 120 -21.63 31.86 16.25
N ALA A 121 -20.65 31.35 15.51
CA ALA A 121 -19.39 31.98 15.06
C ALA A 121 -18.28 32.09 16.12
N GLU A 122 -17.02 31.75 15.82
CA GLU A 122 -16.22 32.39 14.78
C GLU A 122 -15.44 31.40 13.90
N THR A 123 -15.74 31.36 12.60
CA THR A 123 -14.83 30.83 11.57
C THR A 123 -14.31 31.99 10.75
N LYS A 124 -12.99 32.19 10.77
CA LYS A 124 -12.28 33.19 9.97
C LYS A 124 -12.54 32.94 8.48
N ALA A 125 -13.31 33.84 7.86
CA ALA A 125 -13.57 33.85 6.44
C ALA A 125 -12.29 34.21 5.65
N LYS A 126 -11.65 33.20 5.05
CA LYS A 126 -10.78 33.43 3.89
C LYS A 126 -11.68 33.81 2.71
N LYS A 127 -11.40 34.96 2.10
CA LYS A 127 -12.04 35.46 0.87
C LYS A 127 -12.04 34.36 -0.20
N LYS A 128 -13.22 33.81 -0.52
CA LYS A 128 -13.43 32.99 -1.71
C LYS A 128 -13.25 33.89 -2.94
N LYS A 129 -12.16 33.70 -3.70
CA LYS A 129 -12.17 34.09 -5.11
C LYS A 129 -13.28 33.27 -5.78
N LYS A 130 -14.14 33.91 -6.56
CA LYS A 130 -15.07 33.18 -7.44
C LYS A 130 -14.20 32.34 -8.38
N ALA A 131 -14.29 31.02 -8.27
CA ALA A 131 -13.63 30.11 -9.19
C ALA A 131 -14.42 30.15 -10.51
N SER A 132 -13.98 30.97 -11.45
CA SER A 132 -14.43 30.87 -12.84
C SER A 132 -13.45 29.95 -13.54
N GLY A 133 -13.74 28.64 -13.56
CA GLY A 133 -12.89 27.64 -14.19
C GLY A 133 -13.07 26.23 -13.64
N PHE A 134 -12.13 25.34 -13.93
CA PHE A 134 -12.14 23.91 -13.57
C PHE A 134 -11.90 23.66 -12.06
N GLY A 135 -12.71 24.31 -11.23
CA GLY A 135 -12.73 24.18 -9.77
C GLY A 135 -11.40 24.55 -9.09
N PRO A 136 -11.19 24.07 -7.84
CA PRO A 136 -9.97 24.32 -7.07
C PRO A 136 -8.67 23.80 -7.70
N LEU A 137 -8.78 23.01 -8.78
CA LEU A 137 -7.68 22.28 -9.39
C LEU A 137 -7.33 22.79 -10.80
N GLU A 138 -7.87 23.95 -11.19
CA GLU A 138 -7.72 24.49 -12.55
C GLU A 138 -6.28 24.69 -13.00
N ASP A 139 -5.42 25.19 -12.11
CA ASP A 139 -4.04 25.59 -12.36
C ASP A 139 -3.06 24.41 -12.43
N TYR A 140 -3.52 23.18 -12.16
CA TYR A 140 -2.67 21.99 -12.13
C TYR A 140 -2.86 21.13 -13.37
N ASP A 141 -1.76 20.49 -13.78
CA ASP A 141 -1.78 19.50 -14.86
C ASP A 141 -2.00 18.09 -14.28
N PHE A 142 -2.92 17.34 -14.87
CA PHE A 142 -3.26 15.98 -14.47
C PHE A 142 -2.82 14.97 -15.53
N TYR A 143 -2.17 13.90 -15.09
CA TYR A 143 -1.82 12.78 -15.96
C TYR A 143 -2.25 11.47 -15.34
N ILE A 144 -2.91 10.64 -16.13
CA ILE A 144 -3.35 9.32 -15.68
C ILE A 144 -2.21 8.34 -15.86
N THR A 145 -1.69 7.85 -14.75
CA THR A 145 -0.50 6.99 -14.73
C THR A 145 -0.83 5.51 -14.86
N GLY A 146 -2.05 5.12 -14.48
CA GLY A 146 -2.52 3.76 -14.63
C GLY A 146 -3.78 3.48 -13.84
N TYR A 147 -4.17 2.21 -13.82
CA TYR A 147 -5.30 1.72 -13.04
C TYR A 147 -4.96 0.40 -12.36
N ALA A 148 -5.57 0.14 -11.22
CA ALA A 148 -5.57 -1.15 -10.55
C ALA A 148 -7.01 -1.69 -10.49
N LYS A 149 -7.17 -2.94 -10.92
CA LYS A 149 -8.45 -3.64 -10.93
C LYS A 149 -8.30 -4.97 -10.21
N GLN A 150 -9.15 -5.20 -9.22
CA GLN A 150 -9.28 -6.50 -8.55
C GLN A 150 -10.74 -6.93 -8.62
N ILE A 151 -10.95 -8.18 -9.01
CA ILE A 151 -12.26 -8.83 -9.01
C ILE A 151 -12.13 -9.99 -8.04
N ALA A 152 -12.80 -9.88 -6.90
CA ALA A 152 -12.85 -10.90 -5.87
C ALA A 152 -14.21 -11.59 -5.87
N TYR A 153 -14.21 -12.88 -5.61
CA TYR A 153 -15.43 -13.69 -5.58
C TYR A 153 -15.64 -14.22 -4.17
N ALA A 154 -16.82 -13.94 -3.59
CA ALA A 154 -17.19 -14.41 -2.26
C ALA A 154 -17.42 -15.93 -2.26
N LYS A 155 -18.10 -16.42 -3.31
CA LYS A 155 -18.32 -17.86 -3.54
C LYS A 155 -18.20 -18.18 -5.02
N ARG A 156 -17.42 -19.23 -5.31
CA ARG A 156 -17.28 -19.77 -6.66
C ARG A 156 -18.06 -21.09 -6.75
N LEU A 157 -19.30 -21.03 -7.24
CA LEU A 157 -20.10 -22.22 -7.56
C LEU A 157 -19.81 -22.68 -9.00
N LYS A 158 -20.12 -23.94 -9.32
CA LYS A 158 -19.89 -24.54 -10.65
C LYS A 158 -20.51 -23.75 -11.82
N TYR A 159 -21.57 -22.98 -11.57
CA TYR A 159 -22.33 -22.25 -12.61
C TYR A 159 -22.58 -20.77 -12.27
N ALA A 160 -22.07 -20.26 -11.16
CA ALA A 160 -22.21 -18.86 -10.76
C ALA A 160 -21.05 -18.45 -9.86
N ALA A 161 -20.57 -17.22 -10.02
CA ALA A 161 -19.61 -16.64 -9.11
C ALA A 161 -20.25 -15.39 -8.49
N GLU A 162 -20.39 -15.40 -7.18
CA GLU A 162 -20.87 -14.23 -6.44
C GLU A 162 -19.70 -13.29 -6.22
N LEU A 163 -19.87 -12.03 -6.62
CA LEU A 163 -18.83 -11.03 -6.52
C LEU A 163 -18.76 -10.51 -5.09
N ASP A 164 -17.57 -10.54 -4.51
CA ASP A 164 -17.31 -9.86 -3.25
C ASP A 164 -17.09 -8.37 -3.56
N ARG A 165 -18.07 -7.53 -3.23
CA ARG A 165 -18.04 -6.09 -3.53
C ARG A 165 -17.03 -5.33 -2.67
N ASP A 166 -16.68 -5.84 -1.49
CA ASP A 166 -15.75 -5.18 -0.57
C ASP A 166 -14.30 -5.41 -1.01
N LEU A 167 -14.04 -6.61 -1.57
CA LEU A 167 -12.73 -6.98 -2.10
C LEU A 167 -12.56 -6.68 -3.60
N THR A 168 -13.65 -6.43 -4.32
CA THR A 168 -13.61 -5.98 -5.72
C THR A 168 -13.42 -4.48 -5.77
N PHE A 169 -12.37 -4.02 -6.44
CA PHE A 169 -12.13 -2.59 -6.62
C PHE A 169 -11.61 -2.25 -8.01
N TYR A 170 -11.89 -1.03 -8.43
CA TYR A 170 -11.30 -0.40 -9.60
C TYR A 170 -10.80 0.98 -9.17
N LYS A 171 -9.50 1.23 -9.31
CA LYS A 171 -8.86 2.49 -8.92
C LYS A 171 -8.03 3.03 -10.07
N ILE A 172 -8.27 4.28 -10.43
CA ILE A 172 -7.46 5.02 -11.41
C ILE A 172 -6.53 5.94 -10.64
N TYR A 173 -5.24 5.89 -10.97
CA TYR A 173 -4.21 6.71 -10.36
C TYR A 173 -3.92 7.93 -11.22
N ILE A 174 -3.87 9.09 -10.56
CA ILE A 174 -3.72 10.39 -11.20
C ILE A 174 -2.55 11.11 -10.53
N ASP A 175 -1.60 11.56 -11.34
CA ASP A 175 -0.49 12.38 -10.91
C ASP A 175 -0.79 13.86 -11.17
N VAL A 176 -0.47 14.70 -10.19
CA VAL A 176 -0.67 16.15 -10.25
C VAL A 176 0.66 16.86 -10.37
N TYR A 177 0.71 17.81 -11.29
CA TYR A 177 1.90 18.63 -11.53
C TYR A 177 1.55 20.11 -11.41
N ASP A 178 2.51 20.86 -10.90
CA ASP A 178 2.56 22.32 -11.02
C ASP A 178 3.80 22.66 -11.86
N GLY A 179 3.57 23.18 -13.06
CA GLY A 179 4.64 23.44 -14.02
C GLY A 179 5.39 22.15 -14.38
N ARG A 180 6.57 21.90 -13.81
CA ARG A 180 7.43 20.72 -14.08
C ARG A 180 7.53 19.75 -12.91
N ASP A 181 7.11 20.17 -11.73
CA ASP A 181 7.30 19.40 -10.51
C ASP A 181 6.08 18.55 -10.21
N LYS A 182 6.31 17.26 -9.95
CA LYS A 182 5.26 16.37 -9.47
C LYS A 182 4.96 16.74 -8.02
N LEU A 183 3.74 17.16 -7.73
CA LEU A 183 3.33 17.52 -6.39
C LEU A 183 2.93 16.28 -5.59
N PHE A 184 1.96 15.51 -6.09
CA PHE A 184 1.44 14.32 -5.42
C PHE A 184 0.70 13.41 -6.42
N SER A 185 0.32 12.23 -5.94
CA SER A 185 -0.53 11.28 -6.64
C SER A 185 -1.77 11.00 -5.79
N PHE A 186 -2.93 10.85 -6.41
CA PHE A 186 -4.16 10.45 -5.74
C PHE A 186 -4.97 9.48 -6.61
N ASP A 187 -6.07 8.95 -6.07
CA ASP A 187 -7.00 8.11 -6.83
C ASP A 187 -8.28 8.86 -7.25
N HIS A 188 -8.94 8.41 -8.32
CA HIS A 188 -10.17 9.06 -8.79
C HIS A 188 -11.28 9.22 -7.74
N LEU A 189 -11.30 8.42 -6.66
CA LEU A 189 -12.29 8.56 -5.58
C LEU A 189 -12.02 9.84 -4.78
N ASP A 190 -10.77 10.29 -4.68
CA ASP A 190 -10.43 11.55 -4.02
C ASP A 190 -10.96 12.76 -4.78
N LEU A 191 -10.97 12.75 -6.12
CA LEU A 191 -11.66 13.78 -6.92
C LEU A 191 -13.16 13.80 -6.63
N VAL A 192 -13.78 12.61 -6.57
CA VAL A 192 -15.20 12.48 -6.23
C VAL A 192 -15.50 13.02 -4.84
N LYS A 193 -14.64 12.76 -3.84
CA LYS A 193 -14.77 13.31 -2.48
C LYS A 193 -14.65 14.84 -2.45
N ILE A 194 -13.82 15.41 -3.33
CA ILE A 194 -13.66 16.87 -3.45
C ILE A 194 -14.86 17.52 -4.15
N GLY A 195 -15.70 16.73 -4.84
CA GLY A 195 -16.94 17.17 -5.49
C GLY A 195 -16.89 17.15 -7.02
N TYR A 196 -15.82 16.65 -7.62
CA TYR A 196 -15.77 16.44 -9.06
C TYR A 196 -16.61 15.21 -9.45
N GLN A 197 -17.23 15.26 -10.62
CA GLN A 197 -17.82 14.07 -11.24
C GLN A 197 -16.77 13.41 -12.12
N PHE A 198 -16.61 12.10 -11.99
CA PHE A 198 -15.62 11.33 -12.73
C PHE A 198 -16.32 10.22 -13.51
N GLU A 199 -16.25 10.28 -14.84
CA GLU A 199 -16.88 9.33 -15.76
C GLU A 199 -15.82 8.62 -16.61
N VAL A 200 -15.94 7.29 -16.72
CA VAL A 200 -15.07 6.47 -17.58
C VAL A 200 -15.72 6.37 -18.95
N LEU A 201 -15.08 6.96 -19.97
CA LEU A 201 -15.57 6.88 -21.35
C LEU A 201 -15.01 5.66 -22.08
N SER A 202 -13.71 5.42 -21.95
CA SER A 202 -13.03 4.25 -22.50
C SER A 202 -11.76 3.93 -21.71
N ASP A 203 -11.07 2.87 -22.11
CA ASP A 203 -9.71 2.63 -21.63
C ASP A 203 -8.87 3.88 -21.88
N CYS A 204 -8.31 4.44 -20.81
CA CYS A 204 -7.46 5.61 -20.85
C CYS A 204 -8.07 6.93 -21.32
N VAL A 205 -9.41 7.05 -21.35
CA VAL A 205 -10.11 8.31 -21.63
C VAL A 205 -11.21 8.53 -20.59
N TYR A 206 -11.14 9.65 -19.89
CA TYR A 206 -11.99 9.93 -18.74
C TYR A 206 -12.50 11.36 -18.80
N ARG A 207 -13.76 11.56 -18.48
CA ARG A 207 -14.39 12.87 -18.38
C ARG A 207 -14.44 13.26 -16.91
N VAL A 208 -13.91 14.43 -16.59
CA VAL A 208 -13.98 15.01 -15.25
C VAL A 208 -14.76 16.31 -15.34
N THR A 209 -15.79 16.45 -14.53
CA THR A 209 -16.70 17.60 -14.56
C THR A 209 -16.73 18.28 -13.20
N TRP A 210 -16.65 19.61 -13.23
CA TRP A 210 -16.82 20.49 -12.07
C TRP A 210 -17.87 21.55 -12.39
N GLU A 211 -19.01 21.49 -11.69
CA GLU A 211 -20.17 22.36 -11.94
C GLU A 211 -20.57 22.34 -13.43
N GLU A 212 -20.25 23.40 -14.18
CA GLU A 212 -20.54 23.52 -15.62
C GLU A 212 -19.32 23.30 -16.53
N THR A 213 -18.14 23.05 -15.96
CA THR A 213 -16.89 22.86 -16.71
C THR A 213 -16.53 21.39 -16.82
N GLU A 214 -16.22 20.93 -18.03
CA GLU A 214 -15.71 19.58 -18.26
C GLU A 214 -14.27 19.62 -18.81
N ARG A 215 -13.46 18.63 -18.42
CA ARG A 215 -12.16 18.35 -19.02
C ARG A 215 -12.05 16.86 -19.30
N ILE A 216 -11.41 16.52 -20.42
CA ILE A 216 -11.08 15.15 -20.78
C ILE A 216 -9.64 14.86 -20.37
N PHE A 217 -9.46 13.85 -19.53
CA PHE A 217 -8.16 13.33 -19.16
C PHE A 217 -7.85 12.08 -19.95
N THR A 218 -6.62 12.00 -20.44
CA THR A 218 -6.12 10.84 -21.19
C THR A 218 -4.92 10.23 -20.47
N CYS A 219 -4.69 8.92 -20.64
CA CYS A 219 -3.43 8.34 -20.23
C CYS A 219 -2.31 8.88 -21.11
N GLY A 220 -1.23 9.28 -20.47
CA GLY A 220 -0.03 9.74 -21.16
C GLY A 220 1.10 9.80 -20.16
N GLN A 221 2.30 9.45 -20.61
CA GLN A 221 3.50 9.83 -19.88
C GLN A 221 3.88 11.22 -20.36
N ARG A 222 4.06 12.16 -19.44
CA ARG A 222 4.72 13.41 -19.80
C ARG A 222 6.15 13.07 -20.16
N GLU A 223 6.51 13.23 -21.43
CA GLU A 223 7.90 13.08 -21.88
C GLU A 223 8.78 13.99 -21.01
N LYS A 224 9.77 13.40 -20.33
CA LYS A 224 10.71 14.21 -19.58
C LYS A 224 11.51 15.04 -20.60
N PRO A 225 11.82 16.31 -20.33
CA PRO A 225 12.62 17.13 -21.24
C PRO A 225 13.97 16.50 -21.63
N SER A 226 14.49 15.56 -20.84
CA SER A 226 15.69 14.78 -21.15
C SER A 226 15.53 13.84 -22.36
N ASP A 227 14.32 13.37 -22.64
CA ASP A 227 14.05 12.41 -23.72
C ASP A 227 13.95 13.12 -25.08
N ILE A 228 13.54 14.39 -25.09
CA ILE A 228 13.48 15.24 -26.29
C ILE A 228 14.89 15.55 -26.82
N LEU A 229 15.89 15.69 -25.94
CA LEU A 229 17.29 15.91 -26.34
C LEU A 229 17.96 14.67 -26.93
N GLN A 230 17.47 13.46 -26.64
CA GLN A 230 18.00 12.23 -27.24
C GLN A 230 17.45 11.95 -28.64
N GLN A 231 16.25 12.44 -28.95
CA GLN A 231 15.63 12.26 -30.28
C GLN A 231 16.20 13.19 -31.36
N ASN A 232 16.86 14.29 -30.96
CA ASN A 232 17.42 15.28 -31.89
C ASN A 232 18.94 15.19 -32.10
N MET A 233 19.58 14.08 -31.72
CA MET A 233 21.00 13.90 -32.02
C MET A 233 21.15 13.49 -33.49
N PRO A 234 21.79 14.31 -34.36
CA PRO A 234 22.02 13.93 -35.74
C PRO A 234 22.92 12.70 -35.77
N VAL A 235 22.43 11.63 -36.40
CA VAL A 235 23.26 10.48 -36.77
C VAL A 235 24.27 11.00 -37.78
N HIS A 236 25.51 11.21 -37.35
CA HIS A 236 26.63 11.36 -38.27
C HIS A 236 26.85 10.01 -38.95
N ILE A 237 26.46 9.94 -40.22
CA ILE A 237 26.85 8.90 -41.18
C ILE A 237 28.27 9.18 -41.64
#